data_AF-A0AAV6PP67-F1
#
_entry.id   AF-A0AAV6PP67-F1
#
_cell.length_a   1.000
_cell.length_b   1.000
_cell.length_c   1.000
_cell.angle_alpha   90.00
_cell.angle_beta   90.00
_cell.angle_gamma   90.00
#
_symmetry.space_group_name_H-M   'P 1'
#
loop_
_entity.id
_entity.type
_entity.pdbx_description
1 polymer ?
#
loop_
_entity_poly.entity_id
_entity_poly.type
_entity_poly.pdbx_seq_one_letter_code
_entity_poly.pdbx_strand_id
1 'polypeptide(L)'
;MMLHQVFLILLLGLGLATAELTGETEIDVDENHDWDIDNINAVVGLNLLEGDIEQNEIFYRNSILGHEYRWPTTIPYYLDDSLDMNAKGVILKAFDQYRLKTCIDFKPWKEEKNYISVFKGDG
;
A
#
# COMPACT_ATOMS: atom_id res chain seq x y z
N MET A 1 -35.50 -25.48 39.26
CA MET A 1 -34.55 -24.50 39.82
C MET A 1 -33.10 -24.84 39.49
N MET A 2 -32.68 -26.11 39.52
CA MET A 2 -31.29 -26.54 39.21
C MET A 2 -30.88 -26.41 37.73
N LEU A 3 -31.80 -26.64 36.77
CA LEU A 3 -31.49 -26.65 35.34
C LEU A 3 -31.14 -25.26 34.78
N HIS A 4 -31.73 -24.20 35.35
CA HIS A 4 -31.52 -22.84 34.90
C HIS A 4 -30.14 -22.30 35.32
N GLN A 5 -29.66 -22.69 36.50
CA GLN A 5 -28.30 -22.37 36.97
C GLN A 5 -27.23 -23.05 36.13
N VAL A 6 -27.42 -24.32 35.75
CA VAL A 6 -26.47 -25.04 34.90
C VAL A 6 -26.34 -24.38 33.52
N PHE A 7 -27.45 -23.91 32.94
CA PHE A 7 -27.45 -23.23 31.65
C PHE A 7 -26.76 -21.85 31.69
N LEU A 8 -26.94 -21.10 32.79
CA LEU A 8 -26.26 -19.83 33.05
C LEU A 8 -24.74 -20.00 33.22
N ILE A 9 -24.31 -21.06 33.91
CA ILE A 9 -22.89 -21.39 34.09
C ILE A 9 -22.24 -21.78 32.76
N LEU A 10 -22.94 -22.54 31.91
CA LEU A 10 -22.48 -22.88 30.55
C LEU A 10 -22.30 -21.66 29.64
N LEU A 11 -23.26 -20.72 29.67
CA LEU A 11 -23.18 -19.48 28.89
C LEU A 11 -22.02 -18.57 29.34
N LEU A 12 -21.76 -18.48 30.65
CA LEU A 12 -20.63 -17.73 31.20
C LEU A 12 -19.27 -18.39 30.90
N GLY A 13 -19.19 -19.72 30.93
CA GLY A 13 -17.97 -20.46 30.57
C GLY A 13 -17.60 -20.35 29.10
N LEU A 14 -18.59 -20.38 28.19
CA LEU A 14 -18.38 -20.15 26.76
C LEU A 14 -17.97 -18.70 26.45
N GLY A 15 -18.52 -17.72 27.16
CA GLY A 15 -18.15 -16.30 26.97
C GLY A 15 -16.74 -15.96 27.48
N LEU A 16 -16.24 -16.66 28.50
CA LEU A 16 -14.91 -16.44 29.05
C LEU A 16 -13.79 -17.06 28.20
N ALA A 17 -14.07 -18.21 27.56
CA ALA A 17 -13.12 -18.84 26.63
C ALA A 17 -12.94 -18.06 25.32
N THR A 18 -13.93 -17.27 24.90
CA THR A 18 -13.83 -16.38 23.72
C THR A 18 -13.13 -15.05 24.01
N ALA A 19 -12.88 -14.73 25.28
CA ALA A 19 -12.25 -13.49 25.71
C ALA A 19 -10.72 -13.62 25.89
N GLU A 20 -10.10 -14.70 25.41
CA GLU A 20 -8.68 -14.68 25.10
C GLU A 20 -8.47 -13.68 23.96
N LEU A 21 -8.31 -12.42 24.35
CA LEU A 21 -7.74 -11.36 23.55
C LEU A 21 -6.37 -11.89 23.12
N THR A 22 -6.28 -12.42 21.90
CA THR A 22 -5.01 -12.57 21.20
C THR A 22 -4.41 -11.17 21.22
N GLY A 23 -3.50 -10.91 22.15
CA GLY A 23 -2.81 -9.62 22.21
C GLY A 23 -2.25 -9.38 20.82
N GLU A 24 -2.59 -8.24 20.21
CA GLU A 24 -1.99 -7.84 18.95
C GLU A 24 -0.49 -7.81 19.20
N THR A 25 0.21 -8.80 18.67
CA THR A 25 1.67 -8.80 18.69
C THR A 25 2.07 -7.72 17.70
N GLU A 26 2.47 -6.55 18.20
CA GLU A 26 3.13 -5.54 17.38
C GLU A 26 4.44 -6.15 16.88
N ILE A 27 4.48 -6.43 15.58
CA ILE A 27 5.69 -6.88 14.89
C ILE A 27 6.36 -5.60 14.38
N ASP A 28 7.59 -5.36 14.81
CA ASP A 28 8.42 -4.32 14.22
C ASP A 28 8.80 -4.75 12.81
N VAL A 29 8.16 -4.14 11.81
CA VAL A 29 8.37 -4.45 10.39
C VAL A 29 9.67 -3.82 9.88
N ASP A 30 10.16 -2.76 10.55
CA ASP A 30 11.31 -1.98 10.10
C ASP A 30 12.60 -2.39 10.83
N GLU A 31 12.52 -3.35 11.76
CA GLU A 31 13.66 -3.87 12.55
C GLU A 31 14.48 -2.74 13.21
N ASN A 32 13.82 -1.73 13.76
CA ASN A 32 14.42 -0.51 14.33
C ASN A 32 15.30 0.32 13.37
N HIS A 33 15.20 0.09 12.06
CA HIS A 33 15.85 0.91 11.05
C HIS A 33 14.92 2.00 10.53
N ASP A 34 15.50 3.16 10.23
CA ASP A 34 14.81 4.25 9.52
C ASP A 34 15.11 4.11 8.02
N TRP A 35 14.41 3.18 7.37
CA TRP A 35 14.59 2.92 5.95
C TRP A 35 13.94 4.01 5.12
N ASP A 36 14.77 4.70 4.31
CA ASP A 36 14.31 5.56 3.23
C ASP A 36 14.39 4.80 1.89
N ILE A 37 13.69 5.31 0.87
CA ILE A 37 13.59 4.69 -0.47
C ILE A 37 14.98 4.44 -1.07
N ASP A 38 15.87 5.42 -0.97
CA ASP A 38 17.24 5.33 -1.50
C ASP A 38 18.01 4.18 -0.85
N ASN A 39 17.81 3.95 0.45
CA ASN A 39 18.47 2.88 1.18
C ASN A 39 17.96 1.51 0.71
N ILE A 40 16.64 1.37 0.57
CA ILE A 40 15.99 0.13 0.11
C ILE A 40 16.51 -0.23 -1.30
N ASN A 41 16.46 0.72 -2.23
CA ASN A 41 16.88 0.49 -3.61
C ASN A 41 18.40 0.28 -3.76
N ALA A 42 19.21 0.94 -2.93
CA ALA A 42 20.67 0.77 -2.94
C ALA A 42 21.10 -0.63 -2.50
N VAL A 43 20.41 -1.22 -1.50
CA VAL A 43 20.72 -2.58 -1.00
C VAL A 43 20.54 -3.63 -2.10
N VAL A 44 19.55 -3.44 -2.98
CA VAL A 44 19.28 -4.35 -4.11
C VAL A 44 20.15 -4.04 -5.34
N GLY A 45 20.82 -2.89 -5.37
CA GLY A 45 21.76 -2.53 -6.43
C GLY A 45 21.10 -2.17 -7.76
N LEU A 46 19.91 -1.57 -7.71
CA LEU A 46 19.11 -1.23 -8.90
C LEU A 46 19.74 -0.14 -9.80
N ASN A 47 20.72 0.63 -9.29
CA ASN A 47 21.42 1.69 -10.02
C ASN A 47 20.48 2.70 -10.72
N LEU A 48 19.42 3.11 -10.02
CA LEU A 48 18.43 4.08 -10.49
C LEU A 48 18.99 5.52 -10.40
N LEU A 49 18.44 6.42 -11.22
CA LEU A 49 18.75 7.84 -11.12
C LEU A 49 18.18 8.37 -9.80
N GLU A 50 18.99 9.14 -9.05
CA GLU A 50 18.60 9.73 -7.76
C GLU A 50 18.06 8.71 -6.73
N GLY A 51 18.28 7.40 -6.94
CA GLY A 51 17.90 6.33 -6.01
C GLY A 51 16.60 5.60 -6.37
N ASP A 52 15.64 6.25 -7.04
CA ASP A 52 14.30 5.68 -7.30
C ASP A 52 13.71 5.99 -8.69
N ILE A 53 14.42 6.72 -9.55
CA ILE A 53 13.93 7.10 -10.89
C ILE A 53 14.48 6.15 -11.96
N GLU A 54 13.58 5.39 -12.59
CA GLU A 54 13.89 4.68 -13.84
C GLU A 54 13.93 5.69 -15.00
N GLN A 55 15.13 6.03 -15.44
CA GLN A 55 15.34 7.03 -16.49
C GLN A 55 15.64 6.38 -17.84
N ASN A 56 14.89 6.79 -18.87
CA ASN A 56 15.28 6.56 -20.25
C ASN A 56 16.39 7.56 -20.65
N GLU A 57 17.43 7.09 -21.35
CA GLU A 57 18.73 7.76 -21.59
C GLU A 57 18.68 9.19 -22.20
N ILE A 58 17.51 9.69 -22.58
CA ILE A 58 17.33 10.90 -23.39
C ILE A 58 17.17 12.19 -22.55
N PHE A 59 16.88 12.11 -21.25
CA PHE A 59 16.42 13.28 -20.46
C PHE A 59 17.28 13.65 -19.24
N TYR A 60 18.39 14.36 -19.41
CA TYR A 60 19.27 14.87 -18.32
C TYR A 60 18.67 15.97 -17.40
N ARG A 61 17.34 16.06 -17.21
CA ARG A 61 16.70 17.12 -16.40
C ARG A 61 15.78 16.52 -15.34
N ASN A 62 15.76 17.10 -14.15
CA ASN A 62 14.90 16.74 -13.01
C ASN A 62 13.40 16.96 -13.27
N SER A 63 13.02 17.50 -14.43
CA SER A 63 11.63 17.65 -14.85
C SER A 63 11.49 17.41 -16.34
N ILE A 64 10.51 16.57 -16.70
CA ILE A 64 10.16 16.31 -18.08
C ILE A 64 9.32 17.49 -18.59
N LEU A 65 9.79 18.14 -19.66
CA LEU A 65 9.07 19.22 -20.33
C LEU A 65 8.20 18.63 -21.45
N GLY A 66 6.97 19.11 -21.55
CA GLY A 66 6.01 18.67 -22.56
C GLY A 66 4.64 18.39 -21.95
N HIS A 67 3.59 18.63 -22.72
CA HIS A 67 2.23 18.29 -22.31
C HIS A 67 1.91 16.83 -22.64
N GLU A 68 2.62 16.27 -23.61
CA GLU A 68 2.54 14.89 -24.09
C GLU A 68 2.96 13.84 -23.04
N TYR A 69 3.77 14.24 -22.05
CA TYR A 69 4.22 13.38 -20.95
C TYR A 69 3.32 13.47 -19.70
N ARG A 70 2.22 14.23 -19.77
CA ARG A 70 1.34 14.47 -18.62
C ARG A 70 0.16 13.53 -18.60
N TRP A 71 -0.20 13.08 -17.42
CA TRP A 71 -1.45 12.39 -17.18
C TRP A 71 -2.65 13.34 -17.26
N PRO A 72 -3.85 12.85 -17.65
CA PRO A 72 -5.09 13.58 -17.44
C PRO A 72 -5.39 13.71 -15.94
N THR A 73 -6.36 14.54 -15.58
CA THR A 73 -6.74 14.78 -14.17
C THR A 73 -7.26 13.52 -13.47
N THR A 74 -7.80 12.55 -14.21
CA THR A 74 -8.19 11.25 -13.66
C THR A 74 -7.30 10.15 -14.25
N ILE A 75 -6.42 9.59 -13.44
CA ILE A 75 -5.40 8.62 -13.84
C ILE A 75 -5.96 7.19 -13.69
N PRO A 76 -5.99 6.38 -14.76
CA PRO A 76 -6.33 4.97 -14.64
C PRO A 76 -5.20 4.21 -13.94
N TYR A 77 -5.54 3.33 -12.98
CA TYR A 77 -4.57 2.49 -12.29
C TYR A 77 -4.99 1.02 -12.25
N TYR A 78 -4.00 0.14 -12.14
CA TYR A 78 -4.17 -1.28 -11.85
C TYR A 78 -3.26 -1.65 -10.66
N LEU A 79 -3.82 -2.30 -9.64
CA LEU A 79 -3.06 -2.83 -8.50
C LEU A 79 -2.88 -4.32 -8.72
N ASP A 80 -1.64 -4.72 -9.00
CA ASP A 80 -1.31 -6.10 -9.31
C ASP A 80 -1.48 -7.03 -8.10
N ASP A 81 -1.61 -8.33 -8.36
CA ASP A 81 -1.76 -9.35 -7.33
C ASP A 81 -0.46 -9.63 -6.56
N SER A 82 0.69 -9.20 -7.08
CA SER A 82 1.96 -9.22 -6.37
C SER A 82 2.02 -8.32 -5.13
N LEU A 83 1.13 -7.31 -5.05
CA LEU A 83 1.03 -6.43 -3.88
C LEU A 83 0.32 -7.13 -2.73
N ASP A 84 0.91 -7.03 -1.54
CA ASP A 84 0.24 -7.47 -0.32
C ASP A 84 -0.93 -6.53 0.05
N MET A 85 -1.80 -7.00 0.95
CA MET A 85 -3.01 -6.26 1.33
C MET A 85 -2.70 -4.94 2.05
N ASN A 86 -1.60 -4.85 2.79
CA ASN A 86 -1.20 -3.62 3.45
C ASN A 86 -0.75 -2.59 2.41
N ALA A 87 0.11 -2.97 1.46
CA ALA A 87 0.53 -2.11 0.35
C ALA A 87 -0.68 -1.59 -0.47
N LYS A 88 -1.63 -2.47 -0.83
CA LYS A 88 -2.87 -2.05 -1.51
C LYS A 88 -3.64 -1.00 -0.71
N GLY A 89 -3.77 -1.19 0.61
CA GLY A 89 -4.42 -0.23 1.51
C GLY A 89 -3.69 1.13 1.57
N VAL A 90 -2.36 1.12 1.69
CA VAL A 90 -1.53 2.32 1.74
C VAL A 90 -1.61 3.11 0.42
N ILE A 91 -1.57 2.43 -0.73
CA ILE A 91 -1.70 3.07 -2.05
C ILE A 91 -3.07 3.77 -2.18
N LEU A 92 -4.16 3.10 -1.78
CA LEU A 92 -5.49 3.71 -1.82
C LEU A 92 -5.60 4.92 -0.89
N LYS A 93 -4.98 4.87 0.29
CA LYS A 93 -4.89 6.01 1.22
C LYS A 93 -4.12 7.18 0.60
N ALA A 94 -3.05 6.91 -0.15
CA ALA A 94 -2.32 7.93 -0.88
C ALA A 94 -3.20 8.59 -1.96
N PHE A 95 -3.98 7.81 -2.72
CA PHE A 95 -4.94 8.37 -3.69
C PHE A 95 -5.96 9.30 -3.03
N ASP A 96 -6.43 8.98 -1.82
CA ASP A 96 -7.32 9.87 -1.07
C ASP A 96 -6.63 11.18 -0.64
N GLN A 97 -5.34 11.16 -0.33
CA GLN A 97 -4.58 12.38 -0.07
C GLN A 97 -4.50 13.28 -1.31
N TYR A 98 -4.34 12.71 -2.50
CA TYR A 98 -4.39 13.47 -3.76
C TYR A 98 -5.76 14.09 -3.99
N ARG A 99 -6.85 13.33 -3.81
CA ARG A 99 -8.22 13.83 -3.94
C ARG A 99 -8.51 14.99 -2.99
N LEU A 100 -7.94 14.95 -1.79
CA LEU A 100 -8.15 15.98 -0.77
C LEU A 100 -7.37 17.26 -1.05
N LYS A 101 -6.16 17.15 -1.62
CA LYS A 101 -5.19 18.27 -1.69
C LYS A 101 -4.96 18.79 -3.11
N THR A 102 -5.47 18.12 -4.12
CA THR A 102 -5.24 18.43 -5.53
C THR A 102 -6.50 18.20 -6.37
N CYS A 103 -6.46 18.53 -7.65
CA CYS A 103 -7.51 18.15 -8.61
C CYS A 103 -7.26 16.80 -9.32
N ILE A 104 -6.26 16.03 -8.86
CA ILE A 104 -5.92 14.72 -9.40
C ILE A 104 -6.78 13.65 -8.73
N ASP A 105 -7.33 12.76 -9.54
CA ASP A 105 -8.13 11.61 -9.14
C ASP A 105 -7.60 10.32 -9.78
N PHE A 106 -7.99 9.19 -9.22
CA PHE A 106 -7.55 7.85 -9.63
C PHE A 106 -8.77 6.95 -9.83
N LYS A 107 -8.80 6.20 -10.94
CA LYS A 107 -9.87 5.23 -11.22
C LYS A 107 -9.30 3.86 -11.57
N PRO A 108 -10.01 2.76 -11.24
CA PRO A 108 -9.65 1.45 -11.76
C PRO A 108 -9.59 1.46 -13.29
N TRP A 109 -8.53 0.88 -13.83
CA TRP A 109 -8.32 0.75 -15.27
C TRP A 109 -9.44 -0.08 -15.93
N LYS A 110 -9.90 0.39 -17.09
CA LYS A 110 -10.95 -0.20 -17.93
C LYS A 110 -10.55 -0.10 -19.40
N GLU A 111 -9.37 -0.62 -19.73
CA GLU A 111 -8.84 -0.68 -21.12
C GLU A 111 -8.38 0.67 -21.68
N GLU A 112 -8.13 1.68 -20.85
CA GLU A 112 -7.44 2.89 -21.31
C GLU A 112 -6.03 2.54 -21.82
N LYS A 113 -5.61 3.18 -22.92
CA LYS A 113 -4.32 2.93 -23.58
C LYS A 113 -3.12 3.12 -22.64
N ASN A 114 -3.15 4.16 -21.81
CA ASN A 114 -2.12 4.48 -20.84
C ASN A 114 -2.73 4.40 -19.45
N TYR A 115 -2.06 3.72 -18.53
CA TYR A 115 -2.45 3.57 -17.13
C TYR A 115 -1.19 3.35 -16.27
N ILE A 116 -1.32 3.51 -14.96
CA ILE A 116 -0.26 3.16 -14.01
C ILE A 116 -0.50 1.72 -13.53
N SER A 117 0.46 0.82 -13.78
CA SER A 117 0.48 -0.50 -13.15
C SER A 117 1.33 -0.43 -11.89
N VAL A 118 0.74 -0.68 -10.73
CA VAL A 118 1.46 -0.75 -9.46
C VAL A 118 1.61 -2.21 -9.09
N PHE A 119 2.86 -2.65 -8.91
CA PHE A 119 3.22 -4.02 -8.64
C PHE A 119 4.40 -4.08 -7.67
N LYS A 120 4.62 -5.24 -7.04
CA LYS A 120 5.81 -5.46 -6.21
C LYS A 120 7.01 -5.80 -7.11
N GLY A 121 7.93 -4.85 -7.25
CA GLY A 121 9.17 -5.02 -8.01
C GLY A 121 10.26 -5.73 -7.22
N ASP A 122 11.48 -5.71 -7.79
CA ASP A 122 12.67 -6.31 -7.16
C ASP A 122 13.29 -5.41 -6.07
N GLY A 123 12.93 -4.11 -6.04
CA GLY A 123 13.26 -3.15 -4.98
C GLY A 123 12.19 -3.11 -3.89
#